data_AF-A0A956QNE7-F1
#
_entry.id   AF-A0A956QNE7-F1
#
_cell.length_a   1.000
_cell.length_b   1.000
_cell.length_c   1.000
_cell.angle_alpha   90.00
_cell.angle_beta   90.00
_cell.angle_gamma   90.00
#
_symmetry.space_group_name_H-M   'P 1'
#
loop_
_entity.id
_entity.type
_entity.pdbx_description
1 polymer ?
#
loop_
_entity_poly.entity_id
_entity_poly.type
_entity_poly.pdbx_seq_one_letter_code
_entity_poly.pdbx_strand_id
1 'polypeptide(L)'
;AGYRGSSVAVALVHDGEPILGVVFSPTYPDDRGDLIAWARGEQLQRWPGQLVRPAHQVTLVSQSGDDNVEANLVCLDGGRYQTMPSVAYRFARVAAGEATAGVSLSPTQAHDYAACHALLRAAGLELYNQDGQVVGYDSQARSHSRWLFAGRQELHRRPWQTVFQRGSQQTPLPYPVRARHRVSDPDRLARLQGAILGQLVGDSLGSQTEFSTPEQIARDFPAGPGRPVDGQGPFNLLAGQPTDDSEMALCLARALIEGSSASLAYQHWYESGPFDIGRTTFSALKLGVVSVDSQANGSLMRCSPLALAFRGETLNQQARLDSGLTHANPLCGECCAVYLTALAAGLDGAEPRQAFEQAYQLAGQPVRELLDAALAGPPATYLHQAGWVKIAFHNAFYQLMSGRTLMEGLLDTARQGGDADTNAAIAGALLGAFGGRQAVAPEWLCAVLT
;
A
#
# COMPACT_ATOMS: atom_id res chain seq x y z
N ALA A 1 -8.18 19.21 11.65
CA ALA A 1 -7.27 18.22 11.03
C ALA A 1 -7.45 18.31 9.53
N GLY A 2 -6.37 18.58 8.78
CA GLY A 2 -6.42 18.58 7.30
C GLY A 2 -6.36 17.16 6.75
N TYR A 3 -6.73 16.98 5.49
CA TYR A 3 -6.52 15.70 4.80
C TYR A 3 -5.02 15.50 4.51
N ARG A 4 -4.54 14.25 4.54
CA ARG A 4 -3.17 13.94 4.05
C ARG A 4 -3.05 14.42 2.59
N GLY A 5 -1.99 15.15 2.28
CA GLY A 5 -1.79 15.78 0.97
C GLY A 5 -2.41 17.18 0.81
N SER A 6 -2.97 17.78 1.87
CA SER A 6 -3.20 19.24 1.89
C SER A 6 -1.86 19.97 1.84
N SER A 7 -1.85 21.19 1.27
CA SER A 7 -0.61 21.97 1.16
C SER A 7 -0.84 23.47 1.33
N VAL A 8 0.23 24.17 1.66
CA VAL A 8 0.36 25.62 1.55
C VAL A 8 1.09 25.93 0.26
N ALA A 9 0.62 26.93 -0.49
CA ALA A 9 1.20 27.33 -1.77
C ALA A 9 1.48 28.84 -1.75
N VAL A 10 2.68 29.23 -2.19
CA VAL A 10 3.11 30.62 -2.33
C VAL A 10 3.69 30.82 -3.72
N ALA A 11 3.31 31.90 -4.39
CA ALA A 11 3.79 32.21 -5.73
C ALA A 11 4.12 33.70 -5.87
N LEU A 12 5.06 34.01 -6.76
CA LEU A 12 5.25 35.36 -7.29
C LEU A 12 4.93 35.36 -8.78
N VAL A 13 4.02 36.23 -9.20
CA VAL A 13 3.68 36.46 -10.60
C VAL A 13 4.20 37.83 -11.00
N HIS A 14 4.95 37.90 -12.09
CA HIS A 14 5.51 39.12 -12.63
C HIS A 14 5.29 39.15 -14.15
N ASP A 15 4.74 40.25 -14.66
CA ASP A 15 4.40 40.44 -16.07
C ASP A 15 3.56 39.30 -16.67
N GLY A 16 2.54 38.87 -15.93
CA GLY A 16 1.63 37.80 -16.36
C GLY A 16 2.23 36.39 -16.27
N GLU A 17 3.44 36.25 -15.72
CA GLU A 17 4.14 34.98 -15.61
C GLU A 17 4.47 34.60 -14.16
N PRO A 18 4.26 33.32 -13.75
CA PRO A 18 4.72 32.86 -12.45
C PRO A 18 6.24 32.65 -12.50
N ILE A 19 6.97 33.34 -11.62
CA ILE A 19 8.44 33.38 -11.56
C ILE A 19 9.02 32.76 -10.28
N LEU A 20 8.17 32.46 -9.30
CA LEU A 20 8.53 31.73 -8.09
C LEU A 20 7.32 30.89 -7.67
N GLY A 21 7.58 29.67 -7.23
CA GLY A 21 6.58 28.77 -6.67
C GLY A 21 7.15 27.99 -5.51
N VAL A 22 6.40 27.93 -4.43
CA VAL A 22 6.70 27.11 -3.26
C VAL A 22 5.43 26.36 -2.89
N VAL A 23 5.49 25.04 -2.84
CA VAL A 23 4.39 24.19 -2.40
C VAL A 23 4.90 23.30 -1.27
N PHE A 24 4.26 23.41 -0.10
CA PHE A 24 4.61 22.65 1.09
C PHE A 24 3.42 21.82 1.58
N SER A 25 3.55 20.50 1.57
CA SER A 25 2.57 19.59 2.19
C SER A 25 3.08 19.15 3.57
N PRO A 26 2.56 19.71 4.68
CA PRO A 26 3.11 19.46 6.02
C PRO A 26 2.90 18.02 6.51
N THR A 27 1.86 17.34 6.03
CA THR A 27 1.46 16.00 6.52
C THR A 27 1.93 14.87 5.61
N TYR A 28 2.61 15.18 4.50
CA TYR A 28 3.03 14.17 3.52
C TYR A 28 4.53 13.82 3.67
N PRO A 29 4.95 12.60 3.30
CA PRO A 29 4.11 11.40 3.14
C PRO A 29 3.52 10.91 4.47
N ASP A 30 4.14 11.28 5.60
CA ASP A 30 3.80 10.80 6.94
C ASP A 30 4.20 11.84 8.01
N ASP A 31 3.62 13.04 7.97
CA ASP A 31 3.88 14.14 8.92
C ASP A 31 5.34 14.65 8.97
N ARG A 32 6.15 14.29 7.96
CA ARG A 32 7.53 14.75 7.80
C ARG A 32 7.66 16.10 7.08
N GLY A 33 6.62 16.48 6.35
CA GLY A 33 6.65 17.62 5.44
C GLY A 33 7.31 17.28 4.11
N ASP A 34 6.75 17.80 3.02
CA ASP A 34 7.33 17.74 1.69
C ASP A 34 7.25 19.12 1.03
N LEU A 35 8.41 19.69 0.71
CA LEU A 35 8.57 21.00 0.12
C LEU A 35 9.08 20.85 -1.31
N ILE A 36 8.37 21.43 -2.27
CA ILE A 36 8.81 21.55 -3.66
C ILE A 36 8.85 23.03 -4.02
N ALA A 37 10.01 23.53 -4.45
CA ALA A 37 10.24 24.94 -4.63
C ALA A 37 11.10 25.26 -5.85
N TRP A 38 10.84 26.40 -6.46
CA TRP A 38 11.60 26.93 -7.58
C TRP A 38 11.46 28.45 -7.68
N ALA A 39 12.50 29.12 -8.19
CA ALA A 39 12.48 30.51 -8.62
C ALA A 39 13.19 30.66 -9.97
N ARG A 40 12.79 31.65 -10.77
CA ARG A 40 13.37 31.91 -12.09
C ARG A 40 14.90 32.09 -11.99
N GLY A 41 15.63 31.26 -12.72
CA GLY A 41 17.10 31.23 -12.71
C GLY A 41 17.69 30.13 -11.82
N GLU A 42 16.89 29.50 -10.97
CA GLU A 42 17.31 28.41 -10.07
C GLU A 42 16.91 27.03 -10.61
N GLN A 43 17.45 25.98 -9.98
CA GLN A 43 17.00 24.60 -10.21
C GLN A 43 15.76 24.28 -9.38
N LEU A 44 14.90 23.38 -9.88
CA LEU A 44 13.77 22.84 -9.13
C LEU A 44 14.31 22.01 -7.94
N GLN A 45 13.87 22.34 -6.73
CA GLN A 45 14.32 21.69 -5.50
C GLN A 45 13.17 20.95 -4.82
N ARG A 46 13.53 19.89 -4.10
CA ARG A 46 12.64 19.18 -3.18
C ARG A 46 13.35 18.93 -1.86
N TRP A 47 12.60 18.95 -0.76
CA TRP A 47 13.13 18.66 0.57
C TRP A 47 12.06 17.99 1.45
N PRO A 48 12.42 16.97 2.27
CA PRO A 48 13.77 16.40 2.46
C PRO A 48 14.19 15.38 1.37
N GLY A 49 13.34 15.10 0.39
CA GLY A 49 13.59 14.10 -0.65
C GLY A 49 14.30 14.64 -1.90
N GLN A 50 14.67 13.72 -2.80
CA GLN A 50 15.11 14.05 -4.16
C GLN A 50 13.93 14.00 -5.13
N LEU A 51 14.13 14.52 -6.34
CA LEU A 51 13.21 14.31 -7.44
C LEU A 51 13.19 12.81 -7.81
N VAL A 52 12.02 12.21 -7.83
CA VAL A 52 11.83 10.77 -8.07
C VAL A 52 11.06 10.59 -9.37
N ARG A 53 11.47 9.63 -10.19
CA ARG A 53 10.68 9.17 -11.34
C ARG A 53 10.13 7.78 -11.00
N PRO A 54 8.80 7.62 -10.90
CA PRO A 54 8.22 6.32 -10.59
C PRO A 54 8.47 5.35 -11.74
N ALA A 55 8.54 4.06 -11.41
CA ALA A 55 8.67 3.00 -12.41
C ALA A 55 7.42 2.89 -13.31
N HIS A 56 6.26 3.33 -12.83
CA HIS A 56 4.97 3.23 -13.50
C HIS A 56 4.35 4.61 -13.75
N GLN A 57 3.56 4.72 -14.82
CA GLN A 57 2.82 5.94 -15.11
C GLN A 57 1.62 6.06 -14.17
N VAL A 58 1.52 7.19 -13.49
CA VAL A 58 0.45 7.48 -12.51
C VAL A 58 -0.11 8.86 -12.82
N THR A 59 -1.43 8.96 -12.90
CA THR A 59 -2.12 10.25 -12.98
C THR A 59 -2.65 10.66 -11.62
N LEU A 60 -2.34 11.87 -11.17
CA LEU A 60 -2.90 12.37 -9.92
C LEU A 60 -4.24 13.06 -10.21
N VAL A 61 -5.28 12.71 -9.46
CA VAL A 61 -6.63 13.24 -9.63
C VAL A 61 -7.18 13.83 -8.33
N SER A 62 -8.36 14.47 -8.41
CA SER A 62 -9.03 15.03 -7.24
C SER A 62 -9.36 13.98 -6.17
N GLN A 63 -9.43 14.41 -4.90
CA GLN A 63 -9.70 13.51 -3.77
C GLN A 63 -10.98 12.67 -3.95
N SER A 64 -11.99 13.21 -4.61
CA SER A 64 -13.25 12.53 -4.92
C SER A 64 -13.15 11.55 -6.11
N GLY A 65 -11.95 11.29 -6.65
CA GLY A 65 -11.76 10.36 -7.76
C GLY A 65 -12.29 8.95 -7.45
N ASP A 66 -12.17 8.54 -6.19
CA ASP A 66 -12.61 7.22 -5.72
C ASP A 66 -14.13 7.10 -5.58
N ASP A 67 -14.87 8.20 -5.66
CA ASP A 67 -16.35 8.18 -5.65
C ASP A 67 -16.92 7.58 -6.95
N ASN A 68 -16.14 7.57 -8.04
CA ASN A 68 -16.52 6.99 -9.33
C ASN A 68 -15.27 6.47 -10.08
N VAL A 69 -14.73 5.35 -9.57
CA VAL A 69 -13.51 4.71 -10.10
C VAL A 69 -13.64 4.37 -11.58
N GLU A 70 -14.75 3.77 -12.00
CA GLU A 70 -15.00 3.36 -13.40
C GLU A 70 -14.92 4.54 -14.37
N ALA A 71 -15.58 5.65 -14.07
CA ALA A 71 -15.55 6.83 -14.93
C ALA A 71 -14.15 7.45 -15.00
N ASN A 72 -13.40 7.46 -13.89
CA ASN A 72 -12.02 7.93 -13.88
C ASN A 72 -11.12 7.03 -14.74
N LEU A 73 -11.23 5.70 -14.62
CA LEU A 73 -10.48 4.75 -15.45
C LEU A 73 -10.79 4.94 -16.94
N VAL A 74 -12.06 5.14 -17.32
CA VAL A 74 -12.42 5.47 -18.71
C VAL A 74 -11.77 6.78 -19.14
N CYS A 75 -11.79 7.83 -18.31
CA CYS A 75 -11.16 9.11 -18.66
C CYS A 75 -9.62 8.99 -18.79
N LEU A 76 -9.00 8.05 -18.09
CA LEU A 76 -7.56 7.85 -18.02
C LEU A 76 -7.04 6.72 -18.93
N ASP A 77 -7.88 6.18 -19.81
CA ASP A 77 -7.54 5.05 -20.71
C ASP A 77 -7.08 3.80 -19.95
N GLY A 78 -7.71 3.50 -18.80
CA GLY A 78 -7.35 2.39 -17.93
C GLY A 78 -6.05 2.60 -17.14
N GLY A 79 -5.46 3.80 -17.19
CA GLY A 79 -4.24 4.15 -16.47
C GLY A 79 -4.43 4.23 -14.96
N ARG A 80 -3.35 3.96 -14.22
CA ARG A 80 -3.29 4.11 -12.76
C ARG A 80 -3.53 5.55 -12.34
N TYR A 81 -4.22 5.74 -11.23
CA TYR A 81 -4.38 7.06 -10.64
C TYR A 81 -4.30 7.05 -9.13
N GLN A 82 -3.90 8.19 -8.58
CA GLN A 82 -3.90 8.43 -7.14
C GLN A 82 -4.74 9.67 -6.82
N THR A 83 -5.63 9.55 -5.85
CA THR A 83 -6.44 10.69 -5.39
C THR A 83 -5.65 11.58 -4.43
N MET A 84 -5.80 12.90 -4.57
CA MET A 84 -5.09 13.86 -3.74
C MET A 84 -5.90 15.14 -3.55
N PRO A 85 -5.99 15.71 -2.34
CA PRO A 85 -6.84 16.88 -2.10
C PRO A 85 -6.30 18.17 -2.71
N SER A 86 -5.02 18.50 -2.50
CA SER A 86 -4.48 19.79 -2.93
C SER A 86 -4.19 19.83 -4.42
N VAL A 87 -4.76 20.81 -5.11
CA VAL A 87 -4.46 21.11 -6.53
C VAL A 87 -2.99 21.53 -6.69
N ALA A 88 -2.50 22.42 -5.83
CA ALA A 88 -1.11 22.88 -5.87
C ALA A 88 -0.14 21.71 -5.71
N TYR A 89 -0.35 20.86 -4.70
CA TYR A 89 0.56 19.76 -4.41
C TYR A 89 0.51 18.66 -5.47
N ARG A 90 -0.67 18.40 -6.02
CA ARG A 90 -0.87 17.48 -7.15
C ARG A 90 0.05 17.83 -8.32
N PHE A 91 -0.01 19.07 -8.78
CA PHE A 91 0.81 19.54 -9.89
C PHE A 91 2.28 19.74 -9.52
N ALA A 92 2.59 20.07 -8.25
CA ALA A 92 3.96 20.09 -7.77
C ALA A 92 4.62 18.71 -7.86
N ARG A 93 3.90 17.63 -7.53
CA ARG A 93 4.39 16.25 -7.68
C ARG A 93 4.59 15.84 -9.14
N VAL A 94 3.74 16.32 -10.05
CA VAL A 94 3.96 16.18 -11.50
C VAL A 94 5.26 16.88 -11.92
N ALA A 95 5.46 18.14 -11.50
CA ALA A 95 6.70 18.88 -11.76
C ALA A 95 7.94 18.18 -11.17
N ALA A 96 7.79 17.53 -10.03
CA ALA A 96 8.86 16.75 -9.39
C ALA A 96 9.17 15.43 -10.10
N GLY A 97 8.39 15.04 -11.12
CA GLY A 97 8.53 13.80 -11.87
C GLY A 97 7.86 12.59 -11.23
N GLU A 98 7.15 12.76 -10.11
CA GLU A 98 6.53 11.66 -9.35
C GLU A 98 5.23 11.12 -9.98
N ALA A 99 4.70 11.84 -10.95
CA ALA A 99 3.50 11.48 -11.67
C ALA A 99 3.61 11.97 -13.11
N THR A 100 3.01 11.21 -14.03
CA THR A 100 3.03 11.53 -15.46
C THR A 100 2.02 12.60 -15.83
N ALA A 101 0.96 12.75 -15.03
CA ALA A 101 -0.06 13.76 -15.26
C ALA A 101 -0.77 14.18 -13.97
N GLY A 102 -1.37 15.37 -14.02
CA GLY A 102 -2.26 15.87 -13.00
C GLY A 102 -3.57 16.35 -13.63
N VAL A 103 -4.68 16.07 -12.98
CA VAL A 103 -6.02 16.48 -13.39
C VAL A 103 -6.71 17.13 -12.21
N SER A 104 -7.22 18.35 -12.35
CA SER A 104 -8.10 19.01 -11.37
C SER A 104 -9.46 19.31 -11.97
N LEU A 105 -10.51 18.75 -11.36
CA LEU A 105 -11.89 18.87 -11.83
C LEU A 105 -12.74 19.77 -10.91
N SER A 106 -12.15 20.85 -10.43
CA SER A 106 -12.81 21.81 -9.55
C SER A 106 -12.46 23.23 -9.98
N PRO A 107 -13.41 24.19 -9.93
CA PRO A 107 -13.10 25.58 -10.21
C PRO A 107 -11.96 26.08 -9.34
N THR A 108 -11.00 26.77 -9.95
CA THR A 108 -9.79 27.28 -9.30
C THR A 108 -9.50 28.69 -9.75
N GLN A 109 -8.77 29.43 -8.93
CA GLN A 109 -8.26 30.75 -9.24
C GLN A 109 -6.74 30.81 -8.95
N ALA A 110 -6.09 31.91 -9.33
CA ALA A 110 -4.63 32.04 -9.30
C ALA A 110 -3.96 31.55 -7.99
N HIS A 111 -4.57 31.77 -6.82
CA HIS A 111 -4.03 31.33 -5.54
C HIS A 111 -3.93 29.80 -5.37
N ASP A 112 -4.68 29.02 -6.15
CA ASP A 112 -4.72 27.55 -6.04
C ASP A 112 -3.59 26.89 -6.83
N TYR A 113 -3.11 27.54 -7.90
CA TYR A 113 -2.21 26.91 -8.86
C TYR A 113 -1.05 27.78 -9.35
N ALA A 114 -0.95 29.08 -9.03
CA ALA A 114 0.18 29.89 -9.48
C ALA A 114 1.54 29.32 -9.04
N ALA A 115 1.59 28.78 -7.82
CA ALA A 115 2.82 28.18 -7.29
C ALA A 115 3.19 26.94 -8.09
N CYS A 116 2.26 26.00 -8.27
CA CYS A 116 2.55 24.77 -9.00
C CYS A 116 2.72 25.00 -10.51
N HIS A 117 2.11 26.04 -11.08
CA HIS A 117 2.37 26.46 -12.44
C HIS A 117 3.83 26.93 -12.61
N ALA A 118 4.38 27.68 -11.66
CA ALA A 118 5.82 28.00 -11.66
C ALA A 118 6.69 26.72 -11.66
N LEU A 119 6.34 25.76 -10.80
CA LEU A 119 7.06 24.48 -10.69
C LEU A 119 6.98 23.66 -11.99
N LEU A 120 5.79 23.57 -12.61
CA LEU A 120 5.60 22.89 -13.90
C LEU A 120 6.46 23.52 -15.00
N ARG A 121 6.48 24.86 -15.09
CA ARG A 121 7.34 25.57 -16.05
C ARG A 121 8.82 25.26 -15.82
N ALA A 122 9.26 25.20 -14.57
CA ALA A 122 10.63 24.80 -14.23
C ALA A 122 10.98 23.38 -14.71
N ALA A 123 9.99 22.49 -14.72
CA ALA A 123 10.11 21.12 -15.23
C ALA A 123 9.91 21.01 -16.76
N GLY A 124 9.70 22.13 -17.47
CA GLY A 124 9.44 22.14 -18.92
C GLY A 124 8.02 21.71 -19.30
N LEU A 125 7.07 21.80 -18.37
CA LEU A 125 5.66 21.42 -18.55
C LEU A 125 4.75 22.66 -18.56
N GLU A 126 3.66 22.58 -19.31
CA GLU A 126 2.61 23.59 -19.34
C GLU A 126 1.40 23.16 -18.48
N LEU A 127 0.63 24.17 -18.04
CA LEU A 127 -0.64 23.99 -17.35
C LEU A 127 -1.79 24.42 -18.28
N TYR A 128 -2.69 23.51 -18.59
CA TYR A 128 -3.80 23.73 -19.53
C TYR A 128 -5.15 23.86 -18.82
N ASN A 129 -6.03 24.70 -19.35
CA ASN A 129 -7.43 24.82 -18.92
C ASN A 129 -8.34 23.77 -19.60
N GLN A 130 -9.65 23.83 -19.32
CA GLN A 130 -10.64 22.93 -19.93
C GLN A 130 -10.72 22.98 -21.46
N ASP A 131 -10.28 24.09 -22.06
CA ASP A 131 -10.31 24.32 -23.50
C ASP A 131 -8.96 23.94 -24.17
N GLY A 132 -8.03 23.37 -23.40
CA GLY A 132 -6.69 22.98 -23.87
C GLY A 132 -5.73 24.15 -24.07
N GLN A 133 -6.06 25.34 -23.56
CA GLN A 133 -5.24 26.54 -23.65
C GLN A 133 -4.32 26.65 -22.44
N VAL A 134 -3.10 27.16 -22.64
CA VAL A 134 -2.15 27.44 -21.55
C VAL A 134 -2.72 28.52 -20.64
N VAL A 135 -2.67 28.28 -19.33
CA VAL A 135 -3.16 29.22 -18.33
C VAL A 135 -2.26 30.46 -18.27
N GLY A 136 -2.85 31.66 -18.31
CA GLY A 136 -2.15 32.94 -18.16
C GLY A 136 -2.67 33.77 -16.98
N TYR A 137 -1.99 34.87 -16.66
CA TYR A 137 -2.37 35.79 -15.58
C TYR A 137 -2.50 37.22 -16.12
N ASP A 138 -3.48 37.97 -15.61
CA ASP A 138 -3.61 39.39 -15.94
C ASP A 138 -2.58 40.26 -15.19
N SER A 139 -2.61 41.58 -15.43
CA SER A 139 -1.69 42.54 -14.79
C SER A 139 -1.84 42.63 -13.26
N GLN A 140 -2.90 42.07 -12.69
CA GLN A 140 -3.13 41.95 -11.25
C GLN A 140 -2.87 40.53 -10.73
N ALA A 141 -2.20 39.70 -11.53
CA ALA A 141 -1.95 38.29 -11.24
C ALA A 141 -3.21 37.44 -11.05
N ARG A 142 -4.36 37.87 -11.59
CA ARG A 142 -5.61 37.12 -11.51
C ARG A 142 -5.69 36.13 -12.66
N SER A 143 -6.29 34.98 -12.38
CA SER A 143 -6.55 33.93 -13.35
C SER A 143 -7.61 32.99 -12.80
N HIS A 144 -8.41 32.38 -13.68
CA HIS A 144 -9.52 31.48 -13.35
C HIS A 144 -9.57 30.33 -14.34
N SER A 145 -9.75 29.12 -13.84
CA SER A 145 -10.00 27.94 -14.68
C SER A 145 -11.04 27.05 -14.05
N ARG A 146 -11.90 26.44 -14.88
CA ARG A 146 -12.85 25.45 -14.39
C ARG A 146 -12.13 24.15 -14.05
N TRP A 147 -11.25 23.70 -14.94
CA TRP A 147 -10.47 22.48 -14.81
C TRP A 147 -9.01 22.73 -15.19
N LEU A 148 -8.10 21.91 -14.69
CA LEU A 148 -6.67 22.04 -14.96
C LEU A 148 -6.07 20.69 -15.34
N PHE A 149 -5.13 20.71 -16.28
CA PHE A 149 -4.42 19.53 -16.80
C PHE A 149 -2.94 19.86 -16.97
N ALA A 150 -2.06 18.93 -16.62
CA ALA A 150 -0.63 19.04 -16.88
C ALA A 150 0.00 17.66 -17.11
N GLY A 151 1.16 17.62 -17.78
CA GLY A 151 1.91 16.39 -18.09
C GLY A 151 1.37 15.62 -19.30
N ARG A 152 0.04 15.49 -19.41
CA ARG A 152 -0.65 14.90 -20.57
C ARG A 152 -1.72 15.85 -21.11
N GLN A 153 -1.39 16.61 -22.16
CA GLN A 153 -2.26 17.65 -22.70
C GLN A 153 -3.60 17.06 -23.18
N GLU A 154 -3.59 15.88 -23.80
CA GLU A 154 -4.77 15.24 -24.39
C GLU A 154 -5.89 14.94 -23.38
N LEU A 155 -5.59 14.93 -22.07
CA LEU A 155 -6.57 14.68 -21.02
C LEU A 155 -7.71 15.71 -21.01
N HIS A 156 -7.51 16.95 -21.48
CA HIS A 156 -8.60 17.95 -21.52
C HIS A 156 -9.79 17.53 -22.41
N ARG A 157 -9.57 16.63 -23.39
CA ARG A 157 -10.59 16.17 -24.35
C ARG A 157 -11.41 14.99 -23.84
N ARG A 158 -11.05 14.43 -22.68
CA ARG A 158 -11.72 13.25 -22.12
C ARG A 158 -13.08 13.64 -21.55
N PRO A 159 -14.04 12.71 -21.48
CA PRO A 159 -15.42 13.01 -21.09
C PRO A 159 -15.58 13.17 -19.57
N TRP A 160 -14.82 14.08 -18.95
CA TRP A 160 -14.78 14.27 -17.49
C TRP A 160 -16.13 14.61 -16.84
N GLN A 161 -17.15 14.98 -17.61
CA GLN A 161 -18.50 15.14 -17.07
C GLN A 161 -19.06 13.83 -16.49
N THR A 162 -18.61 12.67 -16.98
CA THR A 162 -19.07 11.35 -16.50
C THR A 162 -18.65 11.07 -15.07
N VAL A 163 -17.51 11.59 -14.61
CA VAL A 163 -17.03 11.35 -13.23
C VAL A 163 -17.93 11.97 -12.17
N PHE A 164 -18.75 12.96 -12.54
CA PHE A 164 -19.72 13.60 -11.65
C PHE A 164 -21.08 12.91 -11.63
N GLN A 165 -21.31 11.93 -12.51
CA GLN A 165 -22.53 11.14 -12.49
C GLN A 165 -22.45 10.17 -11.31
N ARG A 166 -23.52 10.07 -10.51
CA ARG A 166 -23.57 9.10 -9.41
C ARG A 166 -23.49 7.69 -10.00
N GLY A 167 -22.44 6.95 -9.65
CA GLY A 167 -22.36 5.51 -9.92
C GLY A 167 -23.53 4.78 -9.27
N SER A 168 -23.99 3.71 -9.91
CA SER A 168 -25.14 2.90 -9.45
C SER A 168 -24.81 1.97 -8.27
N GLN A 169 -23.52 1.79 -7.95
CA GLN A 169 -23.06 0.97 -6.85
C GLN A 169 -22.18 1.80 -5.92
N GLN A 170 -22.78 2.36 -4.87
CA GLN A 170 -22.01 2.69 -3.68
C GLN A 170 -21.64 1.36 -3.04
N THR A 171 -20.40 0.88 -3.24
CA THR A 171 -19.90 -0.25 -2.46
C THR A 171 -19.91 0.17 -1.00
N PRO A 172 -20.71 -0.47 -0.12
CA PRO A 172 -20.79 -0.12 1.29
C PRO A 172 -19.55 -0.68 2.01
N LEU A 173 -18.37 -0.16 1.68
CA LEU A 173 -17.14 -0.40 2.43
C LEU A 173 -16.58 0.93 2.92
N PRO A 174 -15.94 0.93 4.10
CA PRO A 174 -15.91 2.10 4.93
C PRO A 174 -15.11 3.19 4.24
N TYR A 175 -15.77 4.35 4.19
CA TYR A 175 -15.22 5.64 3.83
C TYR A 175 -13.82 5.83 4.44
N PRO A 176 -12.97 6.68 3.82
CA PRO A 176 -11.69 7.04 4.41
C PRO A 176 -11.88 7.45 5.87
N VAL A 177 -11.36 6.65 6.79
CA VAL A 177 -11.41 6.92 8.22
C VAL A 177 -10.61 8.19 8.45
N ARG A 178 -11.29 9.30 8.75
CA ARG A 178 -10.59 10.50 9.21
C ARG A 178 -9.95 10.19 10.54
N ALA A 179 -8.62 10.22 10.61
CA ALA A 179 -7.89 10.10 11.85
C ALA A 179 -8.44 11.10 12.87
N ARG A 180 -9.09 10.59 13.92
CA ARG A 180 -9.73 11.42 14.96
C ARG A 180 -8.72 11.92 15.99
N HIS A 181 -7.56 11.27 16.07
CA HIS A 181 -6.53 11.52 17.07
C HIS A 181 -5.15 11.62 16.42
N ARG A 182 -4.28 12.45 17.00
CA ARG A 182 -2.86 12.47 16.64
C ARG A 182 -2.18 11.23 17.22
N VAL A 183 -1.21 10.70 16.51
CA VAL A 183 -0.38 9.61 17.02
C VAL A 183 0.72 10.21 17.90
N SER A 184 0.82 9.77 19.15
CA SER A 184 1.75 10.31 20.13
C SER A 184 3.17 9.76 20.00
N ASP A 185 3.32 8.57 19.43
CA ASP A 185 4.59 7.87 19.26
C ASP A 185 4.87 7.68 17.76
N PRO A 186 5.72 8.53 17.15
CA PRO A 186 6.04 8.48 15.73
C PRO A 186 6.85 7.22 15.34
N ASP A 187 7.63 6.65 16.25
CA ASP A 187 8.41 5.44 15.96
C ASP A 187 7.50 4.21 15.93
N ARG A 188 6.56 4.13 16.89
CA ARG A 188 5.51 3.12 16.83
C ARG A 188 4.63 3.28 15.60
N LEU A 189 4.29 4.52 15.19
CA LEU A 189 3.59 4.75 13.92
C LEU A 189 4.38 4.19 12.74
N ALA A 190 5.68 4.49 12.67
CA ALA A 190 6.54 3.97 11.60
C ALA A 190 6.53 2.44 11.57
N ARG A 191 6.59 1.75 12.72
CA ARG A 191 6.49 0.29 12.82
C ARG A 191 5.14 -0.27 12.39
N LEU A 192 4.04 0.37 12.80
CA LEU A 192 2.68 0.00 12.36
C LEU A 192 2.53 0.13 10.84
N GLN A 193 3.01 1.23 10.28
CA GLN A 193 3.03 1.44 8.83
C GLN A 193 3.93 0.44 8.13
N GLY A 194 5.09 0.15 8.71
CA GLY A 194 6.02 -0.86 8.21
C GLY A 194 5.38 -2.23 8.11
N ALA A 195 4.61 -2.67 9.12
CA ALA A 195 3.92 -3.96 9.09
C ALA A 195 2.90 -4.04 7.94
N ILE A 196 2.01 -3.05 7.80
CA ILE A 196 0.99 -3.09 6.74
C ILE A 196 1.60 -2.94 5.34
N LEU A 197 2.58 -2.05 5.17
CA LEU A 197 3.24 -1.84 3.88
C LEU A 197 4.16 -3.00 3.52
N GLY A 198 4.84 -3.59 4.50
CA GLY A 198 5.64 -4.80 4.32
C GLY A 198 4.78 -5.97 3.85
N GLN A 199 3.58 -6.12 4.41
CA GLN A 199 2.61 -7.11 3.93
C GLN A 199 2.19 -6.85 2.48
N LEU A 200 1.68 -5.64 2.18
CA LEU A 200 1.21 -5.28 0.83
C LEU A 200 2.29 -5.44 -0.24
N VAL A 201 3.52 -5.04 0.09
CA VAL A 201 4.63 -5.18 -0.85
C VAL A 201 5.11 -6.62 -0.94
N GLY A 202 5.12 -7.37 0.16
CA GLY A 202 5.47 -8.79 0.17
C GLY A 202 4.54 -9.59 -0.71
N ASP A 203 3.24 -9.43 -0.50
CA ASP A 203 2.15 -9.98 -1.32
C ASP A 203 2.37 -9.67 -2.81
N SER A 204 2.44 -8.38 -3.17
CA SER A 204 2.59 -7.98 -4.56
C SER A 204 3.92 -8.42 -5.20
N LEU A 205 5.00 -8.50 -4.42
CA LEU A 205 6.28 -9.03 -4.91
C LEU A 205 6.18 -10.55 -5.13
N GLY A 206 5.62 -11.28 -4.17
CA GLY A 206 5.55 -12.74 -4.17
C GLY A 206 4.64 -13.30 -5.25
N SER A 207 3.55 -12.62 -5.57
CA SER A 207 2.62 -13.02 -6.65
C SER A 207 3.29 -13.10 -8.03
N GLN A 208 4.40 -12.37 -8.24
CA GLN A 208 5.18 -12.46 -9.48
C GLN A 208 5.89 -13.81 -9.67
N THR A 209 6.08 -14.56 -8.58
CA THR A 209 6.84 -15.81 -8.52
C THR A 209 6.01 -17.00 -8.03
N GLU A 210 4.72 -16.78 -7.80
CA GLU A 210 3.80 -17.78 -7.32
C GLU A 210 3.70 -18.97 -8.30
N PHE A 211 3.56 -20.17 -7.74
CA PHE A 211 3.56 -21.48 -8.41
C PHE A 211 4.81 -21.80 -9.24
N SER A 212 5.80 -20.92 -9.26
CA SER A 212 7.06 -21.14 -9.98
C SER A 212 8.05 -21.91 -9.11
N THR A 213 8.91 -22.67 -9.76
CA THR A 213 10.09 -23.29 -9.14
C THR A 213 11.25 -22.30 -9.05
N PRO A 214 12.20 -22.46 -8.11
CA PRO A 214 13.40 -21.64 -8.06
C PRO A 214 14.17 -21.58 -9.39
N GLU A 215 14.21 -22.69 -10.14
CA GLU A 215 14.86 -22.76 -11.45
C GLU A 215 14.14 -21.91 -12.50
N GLN A 216 12.81 -21.91 -12.51
CA GLN A 216 12.01 -21.04 -13.38
C GLN A 216 12.22 -19.57 -13.01
N ILE A 217 12.21 -19.25 -11.72
CA ILE A 217 12.42 -17.88 -11.24
C ILE A 217 13.82 -17.38 -11.62
N ALA A 218 14.86 -18.19 -11.45
CA ALA A 218 16.22 -17.83 -11.83
C ALA A 218 16.37 -17.58 -13.34
N ARG A 219 15.59 -18.29 -14.16
CA ARG A 219 15.56 -18.10 -15.62
C ARG A 219 14.81 -16.84 -16.01
N ASP A 220 13.63 -16.63 -15.43
CA ASP A 220 12.70 -15.57 -15.81
C ASP A 220 13.10 -14.22 -15.16
N PHE A 221 13.80 -14.28 -14.03
CA PHE A 221 14.42 -13.16 -13.32
C PHE A 221 15.90 -13.43 -13.01
N PRO A 222 16.83 -13.25 -13.98
CA PRO A 222 18.26 -13.54 -13.80
C PRO A 222 18.95 -12.74 -12.69
N ALA A 223 18.43 -11.55 -12.36
CA ALA A 223 18.89 -10.73 -11.22
C ALA A 223 18.09 -10.99 -9.93
N GLY A 224 17.16 -11.95 -9.95
CA GLY A 224 16.10 -12.15 -8.97
C GLY A 224 14.91 -11.19 -9.17
N PRO A 225 13.74 -11.51 -8.59
CA PRO A 225 12.65 -10.53 -8.50
C PRO A 225 13.21 -9.31 -7.76
N GLY A 226 13.09 -8.12 -8.34
CA GLY A 226 13.76 -6.91 -7.82
C GLY A 226 12.81 -5.89 -7.21
N ARG A 227 11.61 -5.74 -7.78
CA ARG A 227 10.51 -4.90 -7.31
C ARG A 227 9.19 -5.43 -7.87
N PRO A 228 8.02 -4.99 -7.38
CA PRO A 228 6.76 -5.22 -8.08
C PRO A 228 6.81 -4.67 -9.50
N VAL A 229 6.40 -5.47 -10.49
CA VAL A 229 6.38 -5.11 -11.92
C VAL A 229 5.05 -5.54 -12.55
N ASP A 230 4.56 -4.75 -13.51
CA ASP A 230 3.32 -5.03 -14.22
C ASP A 230 3.40 -6.33 -15.03
N GLY A 231 2.30 -7.08 -15.02
CA GLY A 231 2.07 -8.21 -15.91
C GLY A 231 2.97 -9.42 -15.65
N GLN A 232 3.54 -9.51 -14.44
CA GLN A 232 4.31 -10.66 -14.00
C GLN A 232 3.44 -11.68 -13.25
N GLY A 233 3.98 -12.89 -13.10
CA GLY A 233 3.30 -13.98 -12.39
C GLY A 233 2.12 -14.58 -13.15
N PRO A 234 1.43 -15.55 -12.54
CA PRO A 234 0.35 -16.32 -13.18
C PRO A 234 -0.90 -15.47 -13.47
N PHE A 235 -1.09 -14.39 -12.70
CA PHE A 235 -2.31 -13.58 -12.72
C PHE A 235 -2.18 -12.28 -13.52
N ASN A 236 -1.00 -11.96 -14.05
CA ASN A 236 -0.75 -10.75 -14.85
C ASN A 236 -1.23 -9.47 -14.13
N LEU A 237 -0.88 -9.36 -12.84
CA LEU A 237 -1.32 -8.28 -11.96
C LEU A 237 -0.59 -6.97 -12.25
N LEU A 238 -1.19 -5.87 -11.82
CA LEU A 238 -0.52 -4.58 -11.77
C LEU A 238 0.54 -4.60 -10.64
N ALA A 239 1.71 -4.00 -10.85
CA ALA A 239 2.68 -3.74 -9.78
C ALA A 239 2.01 -3.04 -8.58
N GLY A 240 2.11 -3.63 -7.39
CA GLY A 240 1.47 -3.12 -6.17
C GLY A 240 0.02 -3.54 -5.96
N GLN A 241 -0.61 -4.24 -6.90
CA GLN A 241 -1.93 -4.82 -6.71
C GLN A 241 -1.86 -5.94 -5.66
N PRO A 242 -2.68 -5.89 -4.60
CA PRO A 242 -2.76 -6.96 -3.61
C PRO A 242 -3.51 -8.19 -4.14
N THR A 243 -3.23 -9.35 -3.55
CA THR A 243 -4.02 -10.60 -3.69
C THR A 243 -4.99 -10.74 -2.50
N ASP A 244 -5.58 -11.93 -2.32
CA ASP A 244 -6.47 -12.19 -1.18
C ASP A 244 -5.78 -12.00 0.18
N ASP A 245 -4.47 -12.25 0.26
CA ASP A 245 -3.60 -11.98 1.42
C ASP A 245 -3.84 -10.60 2.04
N SER A 246 -3.59 -9.55 1.26
CA SER A 246 -3.68 -8.17 1.74
C SER A 246 -5.07 -7.57 1.61
N GLU A 247 -5.88 -8.00 0.65
CA GLU A 247 -7.28 -7.57 0.56
C GLU A 247 -8.07 -7.97 1.81
N MET A 248 -7.94 -9.23 2.25
CA MET A 248 -8.59 -9.69 3.47
C MET A 248 -8.05 -8.98 4.73
N ALA A 249 -6.73 -8.72 4.80
CA ALA A 249 -6.14 -7.97 5.90
C ALA A 249 -6.67 -6.52 5.96
N LEU A 250 -6.80 -5.85 4.82
CA LEU A 250 -7.36 -4.49 4.75
C LEU A 250 -8.84 -4.49 5.16
N CYS A 251 -9.61 -5.50 4.77
CA CYS A 251 -10.99 -5.69 5.23
C CYS A 251 -11.08 -5.88 6.75
N LEU A 252 -10.19 -6.68 7.34
CA LEU A 252 -10.12 -6.85 8.79
C LEU A 252 -9.75 -5.53 9.50
N ALA A 253 -8.72 -4.82 9.01
CA ALA A 253 -8.31 -3.54 9.57
C ALA A 253 -9.46 -2.51 9.59
N ARG A 254 -10.19 -2.44 8.48
CA ARG A 254 -11.39 -1.60 8.35
C ARG A 254 -12.50 -1.99 9.33
N ALA A 255 -12.75 -3.30 9.47
CA ALA A 255 -13.75 -3.79 10.42
C ALA A 255 -13.41 -3.41 11.87
N LEU A 256 -12.15 -3.57 12.26
CA LEU A 256 -11.67 -3.22 13.60
C LEU A 256 -11.83 -1.71 13.89
N ILE A 257 -11.55 -0.85 12.90
CA ILE A 257 -11.68 0.61 13.07
C ILE A 257 -13.14 1.03 13.25
N GLU A 258 -14.07 0.42 12.49
CA GLU A 258 -15.51 0.70 12.61
C GLU A 258 -16.16 -0.03 13.80
N GLY A 259 -15.46 -0.95 14.45
CA GLY A 259 -16.02 -1.81 15.48
C GLY A 259 -17.06 -2.80 14.93
N SER A 260 -16.90 -3.25 13.69
CA SER A 260 -17.77 -4.21 13.02
C SER A 260 -17.20 -5.64 13.04
N SER A 261 -17.98 -6.61 12.55
CA SER A 261 -17.57 -8.02 12.54
C SER A 261 -16.58 -8.35 11.43
N ALA A 262 -15.47 -9.01 11.78
CA ALA A 262 -14.53 -9.57 10.82
C ALA A 262 -15.20 -10.53 9.81
N SER A 263 -16.15 -11.36 10.27
CA SER A 263 -16.88 -12.28 9.40
C SER A 263 -17.71 -11.56 8.33
N LEU A 264 -18.34 -10.43 8.68
CA LEU A 264 -19.09 -9.62 7.72
C LEU A 264 -18.16 -8.93 6.72
N ALA A 265 -16.98 -8.50 7.16
CA ALA A 265 -15.98 -7.91 6.28
C ALA A 265 -15.42 -8.93 5.28
N TYR A 266 -15.14 -10.16 5.70
CA TYR A 266 -14.72 -11.23 4.79
C TYR A 266 -15.84 -11.66 3.84
N GLN A 267 -17.09 -11.73 4.30
CA GLN A 267 -18.24 -12.01 3.44
C GLN A 267 -18.41 -10.93 2.38
N HIS A 268 -18.28 -9.66 2.77
CA HIS A 268 -18.34 -8.55 1.83
C HIS A 268 -17.22 -8.62 0.78
N TRP A 269 -15.98 -8.89 1.21
CA TRP A 269 -14.86 -9.10 0.30
C TRP A 269 -15.17 -10.21 -0.70
N TYR A 270 -15.64 -11.37 -0.24
CA TYR A 270 -16.06 -12.45 -1.13
C TYR A 270 -17.13 -12.02 -2.14
N GLU A 271 -18.13 -11.26 -1.71
CA GLU A 271 -19.21 -10.73 -2.57
C GLU A 271 -18.74 -9.71 -3.60
N SER A 272 -17.60 -9.04 -3.37
CA SER A 272 -16.97 -8.16 -4.37
C SER A 272 -16.34 -8.89 -5.55
N GLY A 273 -16.27 -10.23 -5.51
CA GLY A 273 -15.75 -11.07 -6.59
C GLY A 273 -14.23 -10.98 -6.72
N PRO A 274 -13.47 -11.37 -5.67
CA PRO A 274 -12.01 -11.36 -5.72
C PRO A 274 -11.53 -12.33 -6.82
N PHE A 275 -10.44 -11.96 -7.49
CA PHE A 275 -9.89 -12.78 -8.58
C PHE A 275 -9.24 -14.06 -8.05
N ASP A 276 -8.74 -14.02 -6.81
CA ASP A 276 -8.14 -15.16 -6.13
C ASP A 276 -8.78 -15.40 -4.76
N ILE A 277 -8.85 -16.68 -4.37
CA ILE A 277 -9.37 -17.12 -3.08
C ILE A 277 -8.96 -18.57 -2.81
N GLY A 278 -8.26 -18.79 -1.70
CA GLY A 278 -7.92 -20.13 -1.23
C GLY A 278 -9.15 -21.02 -0.99
N ARG A 279 -9.05 -22.32 -1.32
CA ARG A 279 -10.17 -23.30 -1.24
C ARG A 279 -10.84 -23.38 0.15
N THR A 280 -10.06 -23.27 1.22
CA THR A 280 -10.56 -23.30 2.60
C THR A 280 -11.38 -22.05 2.91
N THR A 281 -10.87 -20.88 2.54
CA THR A 281 -11.57 -19.59 2.66
C THR A 281 -12.85 -19.60 1.83
N PHE A 282 -12.79 -20.04 0.57
CA PHE A 282 -13.96 -20.18 -0.29
C PHE A 282 -15.03 -21.08 0.34
N SER A 283 -14.65 -22.25 0.84
CA SER A 283 -15.60 -23.19 1.47
C SER A 283 -16.29 -22.58 2.69
N ALA A 284 -15.53 -21.85 3.51
CA ALA A 284 -16.08 -21.18 4.68
C ALA A 284 -17.05 -20.04 4.32
N LEU A 285 -16.66 -19.15 3.40
CA LEU A 285 -17.47 -17.97 3.06
C LEU A 285 -18.65 -18.29 2.14
N LYS A 286 -18.45 -19.15 1.13
CA LYS A 286 -19.51 -19.50 0.18
C LYS A 286 -20.46 -20.57 0.71
N LEU A 287 -19.92 -21.61 1.35
CA LEU A 287 -20.71 -22.79 1.73
C LEU A 287 -21.05 -22.83 3.21
N GLY A 288 -20.47 -21.94 4.04
CA GLY A 288 -20.59 -22.00 5.49
C GLY A 288 -19.86 -23.21 6.10
N VAL A 289 -18.97 -23.87 5.34
CA VAL A 289 -18.26 -25.08 5.77
C VAL A 289 -16.87 -24.70 6.25
N VAL A 290 -16.70 -24.64 7.58
CA VAL A 290 -15.41 -24.34 8.22
C VAL A 290 -14.64 -25.64 8.44
N SER A 291 -13.44 -25.74 7.85
CA SER A 291 -12.62 -26.95 7.98
C SER A 291 -11.85 -26.98 9.30
N VAL A 292 -11.93 -28.11 10.00
CA VAL A 292 -11.11 -28.43 11.19
C VAL A 292 -9.83 -29.18 10.82
N ASP A 293 -9.76 -29.75 9.61
CA ASP A 293 -8.63 -30.56 9.16
C ASP A 293 -7.64 -29.77 8.31
N SER A 294 -8.12 -28.74 7.60
CA SER A 294 -7.28 -27.91 6.73
C SER A 294 -6.25 -27.14 7.55
N GLN A 295 -4.98 -27.31 7.18
CA GLN A 295 -3.86 -26.56 7.73
C GLN A 295 -3.39 -25.46 6.77
N ALA A 296 -4.28 -24.94 5.92
CA ALA A 296 -3.93 -23.86 5.01
C ALA A 296 -3.59 -22.56 5.78
N ASN A 297 -2.77 -21.71 5.16
CA ASN A 297 -2.27 -20.45 5.74
C ASN A 297 -3.22 -19.25 5.62
N GLY A 298 -4.41 -19.43 5.02
CA GLY A 298 -5.34 -18.33 4.71
C GLY A 298 -5.86 -17.52 5.91
N SER A 299 -5.74 -18.03 7.15
CA SER A 299 -5.98 -17.23 8.35
C SER A 299 -4.74 -16.50 8.88
N LEU A 300 -3.53 -17.01 8.63
CA LEU A 300 -2.28 -16.41 9.08
C LEU A 300 -1.96 -15.16 8.25
N MET A 301 -2.18 -15.21 6.93
CA MET A 301 -1.87 -14.10 6.03
C MET A 301 -2.61 -12.79 6.34
N ARG A 302 -3.85 -12.90 6.80
CA ARG A 302 -4.72 -11.74 6.99
C ARG A 302 -4.73 -11.18 8.41
N CYS A 303 -4.07 -11.84 9.36
CA CYS A 303 -4.30 -11.58 10.79
C CYS A 303 -3.49 -10.40 11.36
N SER A 304 -2.54 -9.83 10.61
CA SER A 304 -1.67 -8.74 11.08
C SER A 304 -2.41 -7.55 11.72
N PRO A 305 -3.59 -7.10 11.25
CA PRO A 305 -4.36 -6.02 11.88
C PRO A 305 -4.76 -6.28 13.35
N LEU A 306 -4.87 -7.55 13.77
CA LEU A 306 -5.20 -7.86 15.17
C LEU A 306 -4.11 -7.39 16.12
N ALA A 307 -2.84 -7.51 15.74
CA ALA A 307 -1.70 -7.01 16.53
C ALA A 307 -1.60 -5.48 16.53
N LEU A 308 -2.37 -4.78 15.69
CA LEU A 308 -2.51 -3.32 15.75
C LEU A 308 -3.59 -2.93 16.79
N ALA A 309 -4.64 -3.74 16.93
CA ALA A 309 -5.81 -3.45 17.75
C ALA A 309 -5.73 -4.02 19.18
N PHE A 310 -5.08 -5.17 19.38
CA PHE A 310 -5.08 -5.91 20.64
C PHE A 310 -3.67 -6.19 21.17
N ARG A 311 -3.57 -6.56 22.46
CA ARG A 311 -2.32 -6.91 23.14
C ARG A 311 -2.53 -8.08 24.09
N GLY A 312 -1.42 -8.75 24.44
CA GLY A 312 -1.38 -9.80 25.45
C GLY A 312 -2.39 -10.92 25.19
N GLU A 313 -3.04 -11.41 26.24
CA GLU A 313 -3.95 -12.55 26.13
C GLU A 313 -5.18 -12.26 25.25
N THR A 314 -5.66 -11.02 25.21
CA THR A 314 -6.74 -10.63 24.30
C THR A 314 -6.33 -10.80 22.83
N LEU A 315 -5.10 -10.44 22.48
CA LEU A 315 -4.58 -10.67 21.12
C LEU A 315 -4.58 -12.15 20.78
N ASN A 316 -4.09 -12.99 21.70
CA ASN A 316 -4.03 -14.44 21.51
C ASN A 316 -5.42 -15.07 21.32
N GLN A 317 -6.42 -14.57 22.03
CA GLN A 317 -7.81 -15.02 21.89
C GLN A 317 -8.40 -14.56 20.55
N GLN A 318 -8.22 -13.29 20.18
CA GLN A 318 -8.72 -12.75 18.92
C GLN A 318 -8.07 -13.44 17.70
N ALA A 319 -6.78 -13.78 17.78
CA ALA A 319 -6.08 -14.54 16.75
C ALA A 319 -6.72 -15.91 16.47
N ARG A 320 -7.04 -16.65 17.54
CA ARG A 320 -7.68 -17.97 17.43
C ARG A 320 -9.13 -17.86 16.94
N LEU A 321 -9.87 -16.85 17.42
CA LEU A 321 -11.24 -16.58 17.00
C LEU A 321 -11.30 -16.21 15.52
N ASP A 322 -10.45 -15.30 15.05
CA ASP A 322 -10.40 -14.90 13.63
C ASP A 322 -10.00 -16.07 12.72
N SER A 323 -9.02 -16.87 13.13
CA SER A 323 -8.65 -18.09 12.39
C SER A 323 -9.86 -19.01 12.26
N GLY A 324 -10.55 -19.27 13.37
CA GLY A 324 -11.72 -20.15 13.43
C GLY A 324 -12.90 -19.73 12.55
N LEU A 325 -12.94 -18.50 12.04
CA LEU A 325 -13.97 -18.08 11.08
C LEU A 325 -13.89 -18.84 9.75
N THR A 326 -12.70 -19.35 9.40
CA THR A 326 -12.48 -20.06 8.11
C THR A 326 -11.59 -21.30 8.23
N HIS A 327 -10.62 -21.26 9.15
CA HIS A 327 -9.62 -22.29 9.41
C HIS A 327 -9.70 -22.67 10.91
N ALA A 328 -10.62 -23.59 11.24
CA ALA A 328 -10.86 -24.04 12.61
C ALA A 328 -9.85 -25.10 13.10
N ASN A 329 -8.85 -25.43 12.29
CA ASN A 329 -7.76 -26.29 12.74
C ASN A 329 -6.98 -25.60 13.89
N PRO A 330 -6.77 -26.29 15.04
CA PRO A 330 -6.06 -25.72 16.18
C PRO A 330 -4.64 -25.23 15.85
N LEU A 331 -3.94 -25.90 14.93
CA LEU A 331 -2.61 -25.49 14.49
C LEU A 331 -2.63 -24.11 13.82
N CYS A 332 -3.62 -23.84 12.95
CA CYS A 332 -3.76 -22.54 12.29
C CYS A 332 -3.96 -21.44 13.33
N GLY A 333 -4.87 -21.64 14.29
CA GLY A 333 -5.14 -20.68 15.36
C GLY A 333 -3.92 -20.46 16.27
N GLU A 334 -3.16 -21.51 16.59
CA GLU A 334 -1.93 -21.41 17.38
C GLU A 334 -0.82 -20.66 16.63
N CYS A 335 -0.59 -20.98 15.35
CA CYS A 335 0.33 -20.24 14.49
C CYS A 335 -0.01 -18.75 14.45
N CYS A 336 -1.30 -18.38 14.27
CA CYS A 336 -1.72 -16.98 14.29
C CYS A 336 -1.42 -16.31 15.64
N ALA A 337 -1.73 -16.94 16.77
CA ALA A 337 -1.48 -16.36 18.09
C ALA A 337 0.02 -16.15 18.38
N VAL A 338 0.85 -17.15 18.05
CA VAL A 338 2.30 -17.09 18.24
C VAL A 338 2.94 -16.06 17.32
N TYR A 339 2.55 -16.04 16.04
CA TYR A 339 3.01 -15.05 15.06
C TYR A 339 2.65 -13.62 15.50
N LEU A 340 1.40 -13.39 15.89
CA LEU A 340 0.94 -12.07 16.31
C LEU A 340 1.58 -11.61 17.62
N THR A 341 1.99 -12.52 18.50
CA THR A 341 2.78 -12.19 19.70
C THR A 341 4.13 -11.59 19.31
N ALA A 342 4.87 -12.21 18.39
CA ALA A 342 6.13 -11.65 17.89
C ALA A 342 5.92 -10.32 17.15
N LEU A 343 4.88 -10.23 16.30
CA LEU A 343 4.56 -9.01 15.56
C LEU A 343 4.22 -7.86 16.51
N ALA A 344 3.37 -8.09 17.52
CA ALA A 344 3.02 -7.07 18.52
C ALA A 344 4.23 -6.61 19.33
N ALA A 345 5.13 -7.53 19.71
CA ALA A 345 6.39 -7.18 20.37
C ALA A 345 7.27 -6.28 19.48
N GLY A 346 7.38 -6.60 18.19
CA GLY A 346 8.08 -5.75 17.21
C GLY A 346 7.45 -4.36 17.12
N LEU A 347 6.12 -4.26 17.00
CA LEU A 347 5.41 -2.98 16.99
C LEU A 347 5.68 -2.13 18.23
N ASP A 348 5.82 -2.77 19.39
CA ASP A 348 6.12 -2.11 20.66
C ASP A 348 7.62 -1.82 20.86
N GLY A 349 8.46 -2.14 19.87
CA GLY A 349 9.87 -1.77 19.82
C GLY A 349 10.83 -2.80 20.43
N ALA A 350 10.38 -4.05 20.63
CA ALA A 350 11.25 -5.12 21.08
C ALA A 350 12.27 -5.50 19.99
N GLU A 351 13.43 -6.00 20.41
CA GLU A 351 14.42 -6.58 19.50
C GLU A 351 13.92 -7.93 18.94
N PRO A 352 14.31 -8.34 17.71
CA PRO A 352 13.87 -9.60 17.10
C PRO A 352 14.00 -10.82 18.01
N ARG A 353 15.11 -10.93 18.74
CA ARG A 353 15.35 -12.04 19.68
C ARG A 353 14.39 -12.04 20.87
N GLN A 354 14.00 -10.86 21.35
CA GLN A 354 13.04 -10.73 22.45
C GLN A 354 11.62 -11.11 21.99
N ALA A 355 11.25 -10.67 20.78
CA ALA A 355 9.98 -11.05 20.16
C ALA A 355 9.90 -12.56 19.90
N PHE A 356 10.99 -13.16 19.41
CA PHE A 356 11.11 -14.61 19.24
C PHE A 356 10.90 -15.35 20.57
N GLU A 357 11.57 -14.92 21.64
CA GLU A 357 11.45 -15.56 22.96
C GLU A 357 10.01 -15.49 23.49
N GLN A 358 9.32 -14.35 23.33
CA GLN A 358 7.91 -14.23 23.73
C GLN A 358 7.00 -15.18 22.94
N ALA A 359 7.21 -15.29 21.62
CA ALA A 359 6.50 -16.24 20.78
C ALA A 359 6.79 -17.70 21.19
N TYR A 360 8.06 -18.02 21.47
CA TYR A 360 8.50 -19.34 21.91
C TYR A 360 7.88 -19.76 23.25
N GLN A 361 7.76 -18.82 24.20
CA GLN A 361 7.12 -19.04 25.50
C GLN A 361 5.63 -19.36 25.36
N LEU A 362 4.93 -18.71 24.43
CA LEU A 362 3.53 -18.98 24.14
C LEU A 362 3.31 -20.30 23.39
N ALA A 363 4.25 -20.67 22.50
CA ALA A 363 4.11 -21.81 21.61
C ALA A 363 4.07 -23.15 22.36
N GLY A 364 3.04 -23.95 22.10
CA GLY A 364 2.99 -25.38 22.40
C GLY A 364 3.51 -26.23 21.23
N GLN A 365 3.39 -27.56 21.35
CA GLN A 365 3.73 -28.47 20.26
C GLN A 365 2.55 -28.62 19.28
N PRO A 366 2.78 -28.65 17.95
CA PRO A 366 4.08 -28.73 17.27
C PRO A 366 4.66 -27.35 16.85
N VAL A 367 4.08 -26.22 17.26
CA VAL A 367 4.54 -24.89 16.84
C VAL A 367 5.94 -24.57 17.36
N ARG A 368 6.28 -25.04 18.57
CA ARG A 368 7.61 -24.89 19.14
C ARG A 368 8.70 -25.54 18.30
N GLU A 369 8.45 -26.75 17.79
CA GLU A 369 9.37 -27.43 16.85
C GLU A 369 9.59 -26.62 15.56
N LEU A 370 8.58 -25.90 15.07
CA LEU A 370 8.73 -25.02 13.90
C LEU A 370 9.62 -23.81 14.21
N LEU A 371 9.52 -23.25 15.41
CA LEU A 371 10.41 -22.17 15.85
C LEU A 371 11.87 -22.65 15.98
N ASP A 372 12.08 -23.84 16.52
CA ASP A 372 13.41 -24.47 16.59
C ASP A 372 13.99 -24.69 15.17
N ALA A 373 13.17 -25.20 14.25
CA ALA A 373 13.56 -25.39 12.86
C ALA A 373 13.88 -24.06 12.14
N ALA A 374 13.13 -22.99 12.43
CA ALA A 374 13.37 -21.66 11.89
C ALA A 374 14.72 -21.05 12.31
N LEU A 375 15.21 -21.39 13.50
CA LEU A 375 16.57 -21.03 13.93
C LEU A 375 17.66 -21.81 13.20
N ALA A 376 17.36 -23.04 12.77
CA ALA A 376 18.31 -23.90 12.07
C ALA A 376 18.46 -23.55 10.59
N GLY A 377 17.40 -23.02 9.95
CA GLY A 377 17.44 -22.64 8.54
C GLY A 377 16.05 -22.37 7.94
N PRO A 378 15.98 -22.12 6.61
CA PRO A 378 14.70 -21.94 5.92
C PRO A 378 13.92 -23.27 5.86
N PRO A 379 12.61 -23.22 5.52
CA PRO A 379 11.84 -24.38 5.10
C PRO A 379 12.60 -25.23 4.07
N ALA A 380 12.58 -26.56 4.24
CA ALA A 380 13.27 -27.49 3.35
C ALA A 380 12.69 -27.50 1.92
N THR A 381 11.42 -27.11 1.78
CA THR A 381 10.72 -26.99 0.50
C THR A 381 9.59 -25.97 0.63
N TYR A 382 9.39 -25.19 -0.42
CA TYR A 382 8.29 -24.23 -0.56
C TYR A 382 7.23 -24.72 -1.56
N LEU A 383 7.57 -25.74 -2.36
CA LEU A 383 6.74 -26.27 -3.44
C LEU A 383 5.85 -27.43 -2.98
N HIS A 384 6.41 -28.34 -2.18
CA HIS A 384 5.63 -29.46 -1.67
C HIS A 384 4.70 -28.97 -0.56
N GLN A 385 3.39 -29.14 -0.77
CA GLN A 385 2.34 -28.58 0.10
C GLN A 385 2.39 -27.05 0.18
N ALA A 386 2.59 -26.38 -0.96
CA ALA A 386 2.31 -24.95 -1.12
C ALA A 386 0.93 -24.60 -0.50
N GLY A 387 0.86 -23.49 0.23
CA GLY A 387 -0.31 -23.10 1.03
C GLY A 387 -0.33 -23.64 2.46
N TRP A 388 0.66 -24.43 2.89
CA TRP A 388 0.68 -24.99 4.25
C TRP A 388 1.12 -23.95 5.30
N VAL A 389 0.31 -23.75 6.34
CA VAL A 389 0.60 -22.79 7.44
C VAL A 389 1.97 -22.99 8.08
N LYS A 390 2.49 -24.22 8.11
CA LYS A 390 3.82 -24.51 8.68
C LYS A 390 4.94 -23.89 7.85
N ILE A 391 4.83 -23.89 6.52
CA ILE A 391 5.84 -23.32 5.62
C ILE A 391 5.87 -21.80 5.80
N ALA A 392 4.71 -21.16 5.75
CA ALA A 392 4.60 -19.71 5.91
C ALA A 392 5.07 -19.22 7.29
N PHE A 393 4.66 -19.92 8.35
CA PHE A 393 5.08 -19.62 9.72
C PHE A 393 6.60 -19.80 9.90
N HIS A 394 7.15 -20.93 9.45
CA HIS A 394 8.60 -21.20 9.50
C HIS A 394 9.36 -20.13 8.72
N ASN A 395 8.96 -19.83 7.48
CA ASN A 395 9.61 -18.80 6.67
C ASN A 395 9.66 -17.44 7.38
N ALA A 396 8.54 -16.99 7.96
CA ALA A 396 8.50 -15.69 8.63
C ALA A 396 9.46 -15.60 9.82
N PHE A 397 9.54 -16.64 10.66
CA PHE A 397 10.48 -16.68 11.79
C PHE A 397 11.94 -16.88 11.35
N TYR A 398 12.19 -17.64 10.27
CA TYR A 398 13.52 -17.73 9.68
C TYR A 398 14.00 -16.36 9.19
N GLN A 399 13.15 -15.64 8.45
CA GLN A 399 13.51 -14.30 7.97
C GLN A 399 13.73 -13.33 9.14
N LEU A 400 12.87 -13.34 10.17
CA LEU A 400 13.04 -12.53 11.37
C LEU A 400 14.41 -12.77 12.04
N MET A 401 14.85 -14.03 12.12
CA MET A 401 16.10 -14.40 12.80
C MET A 401 17.35 -14.36 11.91
N SER A 402 17.18 -14.17 10.60
CA SER A 402 18.28 -14.15 9.62
C SER A 402 19.16 -12.89 9.69
N GLY A 403 18.69 -11.81 10.32
CA GLY A 403 19.36 -10.51 10.34
C GLY A 403 19.25 -9.72 9.02
N ARG A 404 18.47 -10.21 8.05
CA ARG A 404 18.18 -9.51 6.79
C ARG A 404 17.29 -8.29 7.03
N THR A 405 17.45 -7.29 6.18
CA THR A 405 16.48 -6.19 6.06
C THR A 405 15.14 -6.70 5.52
N LEU A 406 14.08 -5.88 5.66
CA LEU A 406 12.77 -6.18 5.08
C LEU A 406 12.87 -6.55 3.59
N MET A 407 13.57 -5.74 2.81
CA MET A 407 13.68 -5.95 1.37
C MET A 407 14.44 -7.25 1.06
N GLU A 408 15.57 -7.48 1.71
CA GLU A 408 16.35 -8.71 1.51
C GLU A 408 15.56 -9.97 1.88
N GLY A 409 14.81 -9.95 2.99
CA GLY A 409 13.98 -11.09 3.41
C GLY A 409 12.80 -11.36 2.47
N LEU A 410 12.19 -10.30 1.92
CA LEU A 410 11.13 -10.42 0.92
C LEU A 410 11.66 -10.98 -0.41
N LEU A 411 12.81 -10.49 -0.88
CA LEU A 411 13.44 -11.01 -2.09
C LEU A 411 13.91 -12.47 -1.92
N ASP A 412 14.45 -12.81 -0.75
CA ASP A 412 14.86 -14.18 -0.42
C ASP A 412 13.65 -15.14 -0.43
N THR A 413 12.52 -14.71 0.14
CA THR A 413 11.26 -15.46 0.15
C THR A 413 10.70 -15.65 -1.26
N ALA A 414 10.58 -14.56 -2.03
CA ALA A 414 10.02 -14.62 -3.40
C ALA A 414 10.85 -15.53 -4.34
N ARG A 415 12.17 -15.60 -4.14
CA ARG A 415 13.04 -16.50 -4.92
C ARG A 415 12.75 -18.00 -4.74
N GLN A 416 12.07 -18.38 -3.66
CA GLN A 416 11.76 -19.79 -3.39
C GLN A 416 10.54 -20.29 -4.18
N GLY A 417 9.70 -19.38 -4.66
CA GLY A 417 8.47 -19.73 -5.37
C GLY A 417 7.45 -20.48 -4.50
N GLY A 418 6.68 -21.37 -5.11
CA GLY A 418 5.55 -22.02 -4.43
C GLY A 418 4.45 -21.02 -4.11
N ASP A 419 4.05 -20.96 -2.84
CA ASP A 419 3.03 -20.04 -2.32
C ASP A 419 3.64 -18.67 -1.94
N ALA A 420 4.25 -18.03 -2.93
CA ALA A 420 5.26 -16.99 -2.70
C ALA A 420 4.67 -15.67 -2.23
N ASP A 421 3.50 -15.28 -2.75
CA ASP A 421 2.68 -14.15 -2.31
C ASP A 421 2.38 -14.25 -0.81
N THR A 422 1.79 -15.35 -0.35
CA THR A 422 1.42 -15.51 1.04
C THR A 422 2.63 -15.59 1.97
N ASN A 423 3.66 -16.36 1.57
CA ASN A 423 4.89 -16.46 2.35
C ASN A 423 5.57 -15.09 2.51
N ALA A 424 5.58 -14.28 1.45
CA ALA A 424 6.16 -12.94 1.45
C ALA A 424 5.28 -11.92 2.18
N ALA A 425 3.95 -12.00 2.08
CA ALA A 425 3.01 -11.17 2.82
C ALA A 425 3.20 -11.31 4.34
N ILE A 426 3.28 -12.56 4.82
CA ILE A 426 3.47 -12.88 6.24
C ILE A 426 4.87 -12.46 6.72
N ALA A 427 5.92 -12.79 5.98
CA ALA A 427 7.27 -12.34 6.33
C ALA A 427 7.38 -10.80 6.32
N GLY A 428 6.75 -10.15 5.33
CA GLY A 428 6.74 -8.71 5.15
C GLY A 428 6.08 -7.97 6.30
N ALA A 429 4.94 -8.45 6.79
CA ALA A 429 4.28 -7.86 7.95
C ALA A 429 5.16 -7.94 9.20
N LEU A 430 5.79 -9.09 9.44
CA LEU A 430 6.65 -9.28 10.60
C LEU A 430 7.92 -8.43 10.51
N LEU A 431 8.68 -8.51 9.41
CA LEU A 431 9.89 -7.70 9.22
C LEU A 431 9.56 -6.20 9.22
N GLY A 432 8.42 -5.83 8.68
CA GLY A 432 7.91 -4.45 8.66
C GLY A 432 7.63 -3.90 10.04
N ALA A 433 7.18 -4.73 10.98
CA ALA A 433 6.99 -4.34 12.37
C ALA A 433 8.31 -3.94 13.06
N PHE A 434 9.47 -4.45 12.63
CA PHE A 434 10.79 -4.08 13.17
C PHE A 434 11.46 -2.97 12.35
N GLY A 435 11.45 -3.09 11.02
CA GLY A 435 12.12 -2.15 10.12
C GLY A 435 11.41 -0.80 10.00
N GLY A 436 10.10 -0.78 10.23
CA GLY A 436 9.26 0.40 10.09
C GLY A 436 9.11 0.89 8.64
N ARG A 437 8.36 1.98 8.49
CA ARG A 437 7.99 2.62 7.23
C ARG A 437 9.17 2.88 6.30
N GLN A 438 10.31 3.26 6.86
CA GLN A 438 11.55 3.58 6.14
C GLN A 438 12.28 2.36 5.58
N ALA A 439 11.97 1.14 6.06
CA ALA A 439 12.59 -0.08 5.57
C ALA A 439 12.04 -0.51 4.19
N VAL A 440 10.92 0.08 3.76
CA VAL A 440 10.34 -0.16 2.43
C VAL A 440 10.92 0.86 1.45
N ALA A 441 11.49 0.39 0.33
CA ALA A 441 12.06 1.28 -0.69
C ALA A 441 11.00 2.21 -1.31
N PRO A 442 11.34 3.48 -1.64
CA PRO A 442 10.44 4.42 -2.31
C PRO A 442 9.73 3.85 -3.54
N GLU A 443 10.45 3.11 -4.39
CA GLU A 443 9.88 2.51 -5.60
C GLU A 443 8.77 1.49 -5.30
N TRP A 444 8.94 0.71 -4.24
CA TRP A 444 7.98 -0.32 -3.83
C TRP A 444 6.73 0.33 -3.21
N LEU A 445 6.93 1.38 -2.43
CA LEU A 445 5.84 2.18 -1.86
C LEU A 445 5.02 2.88 -2.91
N CYS A 446 5.67 3.43 -3.93
CA CYS A 446 4.99 4.05 -5.05
C CYS A 446 4.06 3.05 -5.75
N ALA A 447 4.44 1.77 -5.84
CA ALA A 447 3.59 0.76 -6.46
C ALA A 447 2.35 0.44 -5.62
N VAL A 448 2.47 0.23 -4.31
CA VAL A 448 1.35 -0.19 -3.42
C VAL A 448 0.48 0.96 -2.91
N LEU A 449 0.87 2.23 -3.13
CA LEU A 449 0.12 3.42 -2.71
C LEU A 449 -0.58 4.14 -3.88
N THR A 450 -0.64 3.48 -5.04
CA THR A 450 -1.36 3.89 -6.26
C THR A 450 -2.33 2.83 -6.65
#